data_AF-A0A0F8Z4S8-F1
#
_entry.id   AF-A0A0F8Z4S8-F1
#
_cell.length_a   1.000
_cell.length_b   1.000
_cell.length_c   1.000
_cell.angle_alpha   90.00
_cell.angle_beta   90.00
_cell.angle_gamma   90.00
#
_symmetry.space_group_name_H-M   'P 1'
#
loop_
_entity.id
_entity.type
_entity.pdbx_description
1 polymer ?
#
loop_
_entity_poly.entity_id
_entity_poly.type
_entity_poly.pdbx_seq_one_letter_code
_entity_poly.pdbx_strand_id
1 'polypeptide(L)' 'MKELQRLMDRGNEFLGTKVPIMCGAMTWISDVDLVKAVNDAGAFGILAGGNMPPEFLENAI' A
#
# COMPACT_ATOMS: atom_id res chain seq x y z
N MET A 1 -3.13 -18.98 -15.44
CA MET A 1 -2.14 -18.26 -14.59
C MET A 1 -1.21 -17.35 -15.38
N LYS A 2 -0.56 -17.79 -16.47
CA LYS A 2 0.37 -16.94 -17.27
C LYS A 2 -0.26 -15.64 -17.79
N GLU A 3 -1.52 -15.68 -18.22
CA GLU A 3 -2.20 -14.48 -18.73
C GLU A 3 -2.46 -13.43 -17.63
N LEU A 4 -2.85 -13.87 -16.43
CA LEU A 4 -3.02 -12.95 -15.29
C LEU A 4 -1.70 -12.30 -14.91
N GLN A 5 -0.60 -13.08 -14.91
CA GLN A 5 0.74 -12.55 -14.64
C GLN A 5 1.10 -11.46 -15.65
N ARG A 6 0.94 -11.74 -16.95
CA ARG A 6 1.18 -10.76 -18.03
C ARG A 6 0.41 -9.46 -17.86
N LEU A 7 -0.85 -9.54 -17.41
CA LEU A 7 -1.70 -8.36 -17.17
C LEU A 7 -1.25 -7.59 -15.91
N MET A 8 -0.70 -8.27 -14.91
CA MET A 8 -0.25 -7.69 -13.65
C MET A 8 1.15 -7.09 -13.71
N ASP A 9 2.02 -7.56 -14.62
CA ASP A 9 3.46 -7.23 -14.64
C ASP A 9 3.74 -5.72 -14.62
N ARG A 10 3.05 -4.93 -15.46
CA ARG A 10 3.22 -3.47 -15.47
C ARG A 10 2.84 -2.81 -14.14
N GLY A 11 1.79 -3.32 -13.48
CA GLY A 11 1.36 -2.80 -12.19
C GLY A 11 2.32 -3.17 -11.07
N ASN A 12 2.84 -4.40 -11.10
CA ASN A 12 3.85 -4.87 -10.15
C ASN A 12 5.13 -4.04 -10.25
N GLU A 13 5.59 -3.78 -11.48
CA GLU A 13 6.75 -2.92 -11.73
C GLU A 13 6.51 -1.48 -11.26
N PHE A 14 5.33 -0.92 -11.54
CA PHE A 14 4.99 0.45 -11.11
C PHE A 14 4.91 0.60 -9.58
N LEU A 15 4.29 -0.36 -8.89
CA LEU A 15 4.08 -0.31 -7.44
C LEU A 15 5.24 -0.93 -6.64
N GLY A 16 6.17 -1.64 -7.27
CA GLY A 16 7.22 -2.39 -6.58
C GLY A 16 6.70 -3.56 -5.74
N THR A 17 5.64 -4.23 -6.21
CA THR A 17 4.90 -5.26 -5.44
C THR A 17 4.81 -6.60 -6.17
N LYS A 18 4.38 -7.66 -5.45
CA LYS A 18 4.16 -9.00 -6.03
C LYS A 18 2.79 -9.11 -6.70
N VAL A 19 1.81 -8.38 -6.18
CA VAL A 19 0.46 -8.25 -6.72
C VAL A 19 0.10 -6.76 -6.81
N PRO A 20 -0.45 -6.29 -7.94
CA PRO A 20 -0.64 -4.86 -8.17
C PRO A 20 -1.97 -4.40 -7.57
N ILE A 21 -2.14 -4.64 -6.27
CA ILE A 21 -3.32 -4.29 -5.50
C ILE A 21 -2.91 -3.20 -4.51
N MET A 22 -3.69 -2.12 -4.47
CA MET A 22 -3.51 -1.07 -3.48
C MET A 22 -4.57 -1.19 -2.38
N CYS A 23 -4.14 -1.14 -1.13
CA CYS A 23 -5.04 -0.87 -0.01
C CYS A 23 -5.21 0.65 0.09
N GLY A 24 -6.40 1.16 -0.21
CA GLY A 24 -6.66 2.60 -0.29
C GLY A 24 -6.39 3.34 1.01
N ALA A 25 -5.98 4.61 0.90
CA ALA A 25 -5.82 5.49 2.06
C ALA A 25 -7.17 5.75 2.73
N MET A 26 -7.26 5.50 4.04
CA MET A 26 -8.49 5.68 4.82
C MET A 26 -8.18 6.35 6.15
N THR A 27 -8.56 7.62 6.31
CA THR A 27 -8.34 8.37 7.55
C THR A 27 -8.92 7.61 8.75
N TRP A 28 -8.11 7.43 9.80
CA TRP A 28 -8.44 6.68 11.02
C TRP A 28 -8.61 5.16 10.88
N ILE A 29 -8.36 4.59 9.69
CA ILE A 29 -8.44 3.14 9.43
C ILE A 29 -7.09 2.60 8.95
N SER A 30 -6.45 3.27 7.98
CA SER A 30 -5.11 2.92 7.54
C SER A 30 -4.10 3.39 8.58
N ASP A 31 -3.69 2.49 9.47
CA ASP A 31 -2.59 2.69 10.40
C ASP A 31 -1.30 2.00 9.91
N VAL A 32 -0.21 2.18 10.67
CA VAL A 32 1.11 1.61 10.33
C VAL A 32 1.10 0.08 10.29
N ASP A 33 0.29 -0.57 11.11
CA ASP A 33 0.26 -2.02 11.20
C ASP A 33 -0.50 -2.63 10.01
N LEU A 34 -1.60 -2.00 9.58
CA LEU A 34 -2.31 -2.37 8.37
C LEU A 34 -1.43 -2.17 7.13
N VAL A 35 -0.75 -1.01 7.02
CA VAL A 35 0.13 -0.73 5.88
C VAL A 35 1.27 -1.76 5.80
N LYS A 36 1.90 -2.08 6.94
CA LYS A 36 2.93 -3.14 7.02
C LYS A 36 2.38 -4.50 6.63
N ALA A 37 1.23 -4.90 7.15
CA ALA A 37 0.64 -6.21 6.83
C ALA A 37 0.31 -6.36 5.34
N VAL A 38 -0.17 -5.28 4.69
CA VAL A 38 -0.42 -5.27 3.24
C VAL A 38 0.88 -5.39 2.44
N ASN A 39 1.92 -4.66 2.85
CA ASN A 39 3.24 -4.71 2.21
C ASN A 39 3.89 -6.10 2.35
N ASP A 40 3.82 -6.71 3.54
CA ASP A 40 4.33 -8.06 3.81
C ASP A 40 3.59 -9.12 2.99
N ALA A 41 2.28 -8.94 2.78
CA ALA A 41 1.49 -9.76 1.87
C ALA A 41 1.86 -9.58 0.38
N GLY A 42 2.70 -8.59 0.06
CA GLY A 42 3.20 -8.32 -1.28
C GLY A 42 2.32 -7.40 -2.13
N ALA A 43 1.44 -6.64 -1.49
CA ALA A 43 0.59 -5.61 -2.11
C ALA A 43 1.05 -4.21 -1.65
N PHE A 44 0.40 -3.14 -2.12
CA PHE A 44 0.78 -1.76 -1.81
C PHE A 44 -0.13 -1.16 -0.74
N GLY A 45 0.38 -0.97 0.48
CA GLY A 45 -0.32 -0.29 1.58
C GLY A 45 -0.20 1.24 1.48
N ILE A 46 -1.26 1.97 1.81
CA ILE A 46 -1.27 3.45 1.78
C ILE A 46 -1.70 4.00 3.14
N LEU A 47 -0.88 4.87 3.73
CA LEU A 47 -1.19 5.61 4.94
C LEU A 47 -1.94 6.90 4.62
N ALA A 48 -3.07 7.15 5.27
CA ALA A 48 -3.83 8.39 5.12
C ALA A 48 -3.29 9.52 6.01
N GLY A 49 -2.67 10.53 5.39
CA GLY A 49 -2.20 11.74 6.08
C GLY A 49 -3.18 12.92 6.10
N GLY A 50 -4.34 12.82 5.43
CA GLY A 50 -5.18 13.99 5.11
C GLY A 50 -5.70 14.81 6.29
N ASN A 51 -5.86 14.21 7.47
CA ASN A 51 -6.25 14.88 8.72
C ASN A 51 -5.27 14.59 9.87
N MET A 52 -4.07 14.11 9.53
CA MET A 52 -3.05 13.74 10.51
C MET A 52 -2.12 14.94 10.74
N PRO A 53 -1.89 15.35 12.01
CA PRO A 53 -0.84 16.29 12.35
C PRO A 53 0.51 15.89 11.73
N PRO A 54 1.30 16.84 11.17
CA PRO A 54 2.57 16.53 10.52
C PRO A 54 3.53 15.71 11.37
N GLU A 55 3.60 15.99 12.68
CA GLU A 55 4.46 15.25 13.60
C GLU A 55 4.07 13.78 13.76
N PHE A 56 2.79 13.44 13.64
CA PHE A 56 2.36 12.04 13.68
C PHE A 56 2.63 11.34 12.36
N LEU A 57 2.50 12.05 11.24
CA LEU A 57 2.85 11.51 9.94
C LEU A 57 4.35 11.20 9.89
N GLU A 58 5.22 12.13 10.32
CA GLU A 58 6.67 11.94 10.34
C GLU A 58 7.11 10.72 11.16
N ASN A 59 6.45 10.44 12.28
CA ASN A 59 6.73 9.26 13.11
C ASN A 59 6.23 7.94 12.49
N ALA A 60 5.35 7.99 11.49
CA ALA A 60 4.67 6.83 10.92
C ALA A 60 5.28 6.32 9.59
N ILE A 61 6.15 7.10 8.95
CA ILE A 61 6.84 6.77 7.68
C ILE A 61 8.23 6.19 7.98
#